data_AF-A0A4Q3UCU2-F1
#
_entry.id   AF-A0A4Q3UCU2-F1
#
_cell.length_a   1.000
_cell.length_b   1.000
_cell.length_c   1.000
_cell.angle_alpha   90.00
_cell.angle_beta   90.00
_cell.angle_gamma   90.00
#
_symmetry.space_group_name_H-M   'P 1'
#
loop_
_entity.id
_entity.type
_entity.pdbx_description
1 polymer ?
#
loop_
_entity_poly.entity_id
_entity_poly.type
_entity_poly.pdbx_seq_one_letter_code
_entity_poly.pdbx_strand_id
1 'polypeptide(L)'
;MVGRSRFCRDRQPVSLSLGSDLDAASEVAGVARSKTAGPKRVTIRIVKDAVRDDAKRRLARIAGQVGGIQKMVDEGRYCVDVLTQVSALRAALDQFGVLMLTTHLEDCVYGDGEEGHGMTPDQRLDEIKVTLNRFLK
;
A
#
# COMPACT_ATOMS: atom_id res chain seq x y z
N MET A 1 26.69 13.22 36.51
CA MET A 1 27.56 12.03 36.45
C MET A 1 26.76 10.85 35.91
N VAL A 2 27.41 9.99 35.15
CA VAL A 2 26.87 9.22 34.01
C VAL A 2 26.24 7.87 34.44
N GLY A 3 24.98 7.66 34.12
CA GLY A 3 24.30 6.36 34.19
C GLY A 3 24.58 5.52 32.95
N ARG A 4 25.69 4.78 32.94
CA ARG A 4 26.08 3.81 31.91
C ARG A 4 25.44 2.45 32.22
N SER A 5 24.27 2.15 31.65
CA SER A 5 23.76 0.77 31.64
C SER A 5 24.44 -0.01 30.53
N ARG A 6 25.30 -0.93 30.97
CA ARG A 6 26.06 -1.87 30.15
C ARG A 6 25.14 -3.05 29.85
N PHE A 7 24.56 -3.08 28.67
CA PHE A 7 23.78 -4.22 28.20
C PHE A 7 24.24 -4.64 26.80
N CYS A 8 25.54 -4.94 26.67
CA CYS A 8 26.17 -5.49 25.46
C CYS A 8 27.53 -6.12 25.82
N ARG A 9 27.54 -7.17 26.64
CA ARG A 9 28.66 -8.11 26.78
C ARG A 9 28.08 -9.46 27.14
N ASP A 10 27.82 -10.27 26.12
CA ASP A 10 27.95 -11.73 26.12
C ASP A 10 27.13 -12.33 24.98
N ARG A 11 27.75 -12.48 23.80
CA ARG A 11 27.47 -13.59 22.89
C ARG A 11 28.71 -13.91 22.07
N GLN A 12 29.20 -15.12 22.29
CA GLN A 12 30.35 -15.75 21.65
C GLN A 12 30.16 -15.90 20.12
N PRO A 13 31.26 -16.05 19.36
CA PRO A 13 31.23 -16.28 17.92
C PRO A 13 30.84 -17.73 17.59
N VAL A 14 29.85 -17.92 16.72
CA VAL A 14 29.63 -19.21 16.05
C VAL A 14 30.48 -19.27 14.78
N SER A 15 31.53 -20.09 14.82
CA SER A 15 32.26 -20.56 13.65
C SER A 15 31.38 -21.55 12.89
N LEU A 16 30.89 -21.19 11.70
CA LEU A 16 30.28 -22.13 10.76
C LEU A 16 31.18 -22.25 9.54
N SER A 17 31.76 -23.44 9.42
CA SER A 17 32.55 -23.92 8.30
C SER A 17 31.74 -23.93 7.01
N LEU A 18 32.30 -23.35 5.94
CA LEU A 18 31.86 -23.58 4.57
C LEU A 18 32.03 -25.08 4.25
N GLY A 19 30.92 -25.79 4.13
CA GLY A 19 30.83 -27.04 3.40
C GLY A 19 30.37 -26.74 1.97
N SER A 20 31.17 -27.17 1.01
CA SER A 20 30.88 -27.22 -0.41
C SER A 20 29.82 -28.30 -0.70
N ASP A 21 29.19 -28.14 -1.87
CA ASP A 21 28.46 -29.19 -2.60
C ASP A 21 27.03 -29.51 -2.09
N LEU A 22 26.01 -28.93 -2.73
CA LEU A 22 25.12 -29.67 -3.65
C LEU A 22 23.96 -28.80 -4.15
N ASP A 23 23.82 -28.78 -5.47
CA ASP A 23 22.63 -28.44 -6.23
C ASP A 23 21.34 -29.02 -5.64
N ALA A 24 20.39 -28.14 -5.35
CA ALA A 24 18.95 -28.47 -5.26
C ALA A 24 18.11 -27.20 -5.45
N ALA A 25 18.34 -26.47 -6.55
CA ALA A 25 17.44 -25.42 -7.02
C ALA A 25 16.49 -26.01 -8.07
N SER A 26 15.52 -26.79 -7.62
CA SER A 26 14.35 -27.18 -8.42
C SER A 26 13.18 -27.46 -7.48
N GLU A 27 11.98 -27.05 -7.89
CA GLU A 27 10.70 -27.28 -7.21
C GLU A 27 10.35 -26.34 -6.05
N VAL A 28 10.26 -25.04 -6.35
CA VAL A 28 9.19 -24.24 -5.72
C VAL A 28 7.91 -24.46 -6.52
N ALA A 29 7.01 -25.20 -5.87
CA ALA A 29 5.68 -25.54 -6.31
C ALA A 29 4.95 -24.37 -6.98
N GLY A 30 4.44 -24.65 -8.18
CA GLY A 30 3.65 -23.72 -8.97
C GLY A 30 2.40 -23.28 -8.20
N VAL A 31 2.35 -22.00 -7.85
CA VAL A 31 1.08 -21.32 -7.62
C VAL A 31 0.38 -21.23 -8.97
N ALA A 32 -0.54 -22.15 -9.19
CA ALA A 32 -1.48 -22.12 -10.30
C ALA A 32 -2.21 -20.77 -10.28
N ARG A 33 -1.83 -19.86 -11.19
CA ARG A 33 -2.64 -18.68 -11.48
C ARG A 33 -3.94 -19.17 -12.08
N SER A 34 -4.97 -19.27 -11.24
CA SER A 34 -6.34 -19.47 -11.67
C SER A 34 -6.67 -18.45 -12.75
N LYS A 35 -6.96 -18.94 -13.97
CA LYS A 35 -7.49 -18.13 -15.07
C LYS A 35 -8.97 -17.87 -14.79
N THR A 36 -9.27 -17.10 -13.76
CA THR A 36 -10.57 -16.45 -13.69
C THR A 36 -10.47 -15.20 -14.55
N ALA A 37 -11.36 -15.10 -15.53
CA ALA A 37 -11.60 -13.85 -16.24
C ALA A 37 -11.95 -12.81 -15.19
N GLY A 38 -10.98 -11.95 -14.83
CA GLY A 38 -11.21 -10.86 -13.89
C GLY A 38 -12.36 -10.00 -14.41
N PRO A 39 -13.17 -9.40 -13.50
CA PRO A 39 -14.26 -8.53 -13.90
C PRO A 39 -13.73 -7.50 -14.90
N LYS A 40 -14.46 -7.32 -16.01
CA LYS A 40 -14.10 -6.37 -17.08
C LYS A 40 -13.68 -5.07 -16.41
N ARG A 41 -12.41 -4.71 -16.52
CA ARG A 41 -11.88 -3.44 -15.97
C ARG A 41 -12.63 -2.32 -16.69
N VAL A 42 -13.69 -1.83 -16.08
CA VAL A 42 -14.35 -0.60 -16.50
C VAL A 42 -13.26 0.45 -16.45
N THR A 43 -12.93 0.99 -17.61
CA THR A 43 -11.95 2.06 -17.71
C THR A 43 -12.68 3.32 -17.27
N ILE A 44 -12.89 3.45 -15.95
CA ILE A 44 -13.56 4.61 -15.35
C ILE A 44 -12.70 5.82 -15.71
N ARG A 45 -13.22 6.67 -16.60
CA ARG A 45 -12.56 7.90 -17.05
C ARG A 45 -12.60 8.91 -15.90
N ILE A 46 -11.60 8.75 -15.06
CA ILE A 46 -10.93 9.72 -14.19
C ILE A 46 -11.76 10.97 -13.87
N VAL A 47 -12.48 10.87 -12.75
CA VAL A 47 -12.52 11.82 -11.65
C VAL A 47 -12.71 13.29 -12.09
N LYS A 48 -13.88 13.88 -11.76
CA LYS A 48 -14.17 15.32 -11.92
C LYS A 48 -12.93 16.18 -11.64
N ASP A 49 -12.67 17.22 -12.44
CA ASP A 49 -11.39 17.94 -12.42
C ASP A 49 -10.99 18.49 -11.05
N ALA A 50 -11.97 18.92 -10.24
CA ALA A 50 -11.72 19.35 -8.86
C ALA A 50 -11.10 18.24 -7.98
N VAL A 51 -11.58 17.00 -8.10
CA VAL A 51 -11.08 15.85 -7.34
C VAL A 51 -9.73 15.38 -7.90
N ARG A 52 -9.53 15.50 -9.22
CA ARG A 52 -8.22 15.23 -9.87
C ARG A 52 -7.12 16.11 -9.30
N ASP A 53 -7.41 17.40 -9.13
CA ASP A 53 -6.44 18.34 -8.58
C ASP A 53 -6.20 18.15 -7.07
N ASP A 54 -7.25 17.80 -6.31
CA ASP A 54 -7.08 17.46 -4.90
C ASP A 54 -6.23 16.20 -4.70
N ALA A 55 -6.50 15.16 -5.50
CA ALA A 55 -5.70 13.94 -5.54
C ALA A 55 -4.22 14.24 -5.82
N LYS A 56 -3.93 15.06 -6.84
CA LYS A 56 -2.55 15.48 -7.15
C LYS A 56 -1.88 16.19 -5.98
N ARG A 57 -2.58 17.13 -5.32
CA ARG A 57 -2.04 17.86 -4.15
C ARG A 57 -1.71 16.92 -2.99
N ARG A 58 -2.57 15.94 -2.70
CA ARG A 58 -2.32 14.95 -1.64
C ARG A 58 -1.13 14.04 -1.99
N LEU A 59 -1.07 13.56 -3.23
CA LEU A 59 0.03 12.72 -3.70
C LEU A 59 1.38 13.47 -3.66
N ALA A 60 1.42 14.75 -3.99
CA ALA A 60 2.63 15.55 -3.88
C ALA A 60 3.15 15.63 -2.43
N ARG A 61 2.25 15.78 -1.44
CA ARG A 61 2.63 15.75 -0.01
C ARG A 61 3.13 14.37 0.42
N ILE A 62 2.45 13.30 0.01
CA ILE A 62 2.84 11.92 0.28
C ILE A 62 4.23 11.64 -0.29
N ALA A 63 4.53 12.07 -1.51
CA ALA A 63 5.85 11.94 -2.11
C ALA A 63 6.94 12.69 -1.31
N GLY A 64 6.62 13.88 -0.80
CA GLY A 64 7.49 14.62 0.10
C GLY A 64 7.78 13.88 1.40
N GLN A 65 6.78 13.21 1.98
CA GLN A 65 6.97 12.38 3.18
C GLN A 65 7.88 11.18 2.91
N VAL A 66 7.69 10.48 1.79
CA VAL A 66 8.56 9.35 1.39
C VAL A 66 10.00 9.82 1.22
N GLY A 67 10.23 10.95 0.53
CA GLY A 67 11.56 11.53 0.37
C GLY A 67 12.16 11.99 1.71
N GLY A 68 11.33 12.50 2.62
CA GLY A 68 11.76 12.82 3.98
C GLY A 68 12.24 11.59 4.75
N ILE A 69 11.46 10.51 4.73
CA ILE A 69 11.81 9.23 5.37
C ILE A 69 13.11 8.66 4.81
N GLN A 70 13.31 8.70 3.49
CA GLN A 70 14.56 8.28 2.86
C GLN A 70 15.77 9.03 3.45
N LYS A 71 15.70 10.36 3.51
CA LYS A 71 16.77 11.18 4.13
C LYS A 71 17.02 10.82 5.59
N MET A 72 15.96 10.58 6.37
CA MET A 72 16.11 10.18 7.77
C MET A 72 16.86 8.86 7.93
N VAL A 73 16.66 7.92 7.00
CA VAL A 73 17.38 6.64 6.98
C VAL A 73 18.84 6.85 6.58
N ASP A 74 19.09 7.64 5.53
CA ASP A 74 20.44 7.95 5.07
C ASP A 74 21.28 8.68 6.14
N GLU A 75 20.63 9.55 6.91
CA GLU A 75 21.22 10.28 8.04
C GLU A 75 21.37 9.43 9.31
N GLY A 76 20.86 8.18 9.32
CA GLY A 76 20.93 7.30 10.48
C GLY A 76 20.13 7.80 11.69
N ARG A 77 18.98 8.45 11.45
CA ARG A 77 18.13 9.00 12.52
C ARG A 77 17.55 7.92 13.44
N TYR A 78 17.15 8.34 14.63
CA TYR A 78 16.57 7.46 15.64
C TYR A 78 15.33 6.73 15.12
N CYS A 79 15.29 5.41 15.31
CA CYS A 79 14.26 4.55 14.72
C CYS A 79 12.83 4.97 15.09
N VAL A 80 12.61 5.48 16.31
CA VAL A 80 11.28 5.94 16.75
C VAL A 80 10.82 7.17 15.95
N ASP A 81 11.72 8.07 15.57
CA ASP A 81 11.39 9.23 14.75
C ASP A 81 10.98 8.78 13.33
N VAL A 82 11.69 7.80 12.77
CA VAL A 82 11.38 7.22 11.45
C VAL A 82 10.01 6.55 11.49
N LEU A 83 9.74 5.72 12.52
CA LEU A 83 8.43 5.07 12.70
C LEU A 83 7.28 6.07 12.87
N THR A 84 7.54 7.21 13.51
CA THR A 84 6.57 8.31 13.62
C THR A 84 6.23 8.89 12.24
N GLN A 85 7.23 9.12 11.39
CA GLN A 85 6.99 9.59 10.02
C GLN A 85 6.29 8.54 9.15
N VAL A 86 6.62 7.26 9.29
CA VAL A 86 5.92 6.17 8.60
C VAL A 86 4.44 6.13 9.00
N SER A 87 4.14 6.34 10.29
CA SER A 87 2.76 6.40 10.77
C SER A 87 2.00 7.59 10.17
N ALA A 88 2.66 8.75 10.04
CA ALA A 88 2.09 9.93 9.39
C ALA A 88 1.85 9.70 7.87
N LEU A 89 2.76 9.01 7.20
CA LEU A 89 2.61 8.61 5.79
C LEU A 89 1.42 7.66 5.59
N ARG A 90 1.27 6.66 6.47
CA ARG A 90 0.12 5.77 6.44
C ARG A 90 -1.20 6.54 6.57
N ALA A 91 -1.30 7.44 7.56
CA ALA A 91 -2.50 8.25 7.73
C ALA A 91 -2.83 9.11 6.49
N ALA A 92 -1.81 9.65 5.82
CA ALA A 92 -2.00 10.41 4.57
C ALA A 92 -2.49 9.52 3.42
N LEU A 93 -1.95 8.30 3.30
CA LEU A 93 -2.41 7.31 2.32
C LEU A 93 -3.86 6.87 2.59
N ASP A 94 -4.22 6.64 3.85
CA ASP A 94 -5.58 6.27 4.26
C ASP A 94 -6.57 7.39 3.86
N GLN A 95 -6.23 8.66 4.14
CA GLN A 95 -7.04 9.81 3.74
C GLN A 95 -7.16 9.96 2.22
N PHE A 96 -6.10 9.67 1.47
CA PHE A 96 -6.16 9.66 0.01
C PHE A 96 -7.04 8.52 -0.52
N GLY A 97 -6.95 7.34 0.08
CA GLY A 97 -7.78 6.21 -0.30
C GLY A 97 -9.26 6.43 -0.02
N VAL A 98 -9.61 7.07 1.11
CA VAL A 98 -10.99 7.50 1.39
C VAL A 98 -11.51 8.44 0.32
N LEU A 99 -10.72 9.44 -0.11
CA LEU A 99 -11.11 10.33 -1.20
C LEU A 99 -11.46 9.54 -2.48
N MET A 100 -10.60 8.60 -2.88
CA MET A 100 -10.83 7.78 -4.08
C MET A 100 -12.05 6.86 -3.94
N LEU A 101 -12.24 6.25 -2.76
CA LEU A 101 -13.38 5.40 -2.48
C LEU A 101 -14.68 6.19 -2.51
N THR A 102 -14.73 7.37 -1.88
CA THR A 102 -15.91 8.24 -1.90
C THR A 102 -16.26 8.66 -3.32
N THR A 103 -15.28 9.07 -4.13
CA THR A 103 -15.53 9.39 -5.55
C THR A 103 -16.07 8.19 -6.32
N HIS A 104 -15.53 6.99 -6.10
CA HIS A 104 -16.05 5.78 -6.74
C HIS A 104 -17.49 5.49 -6.33
N LEU A 105 -17.85 5.65 -5.04
CA LEU A 105 -19.21 5.46 -4.56
C LEU A 105 -20.18 6.50 -5.12
N GLU A 106 -19.78 7.77 -5.17
CA GLU A 106 -20.57 8.84 -5.79
C GLU A 106 -20.86 8.54 -7.25
N ASP A 107 -19.86 8.13 -8.02
CA ASP A 107 -20.00 7.88 -9.45
C ASP A 107 -20.75 6.57 -9.75
N CYS A 108 -20.50 5.48 -9.02
CA CYS A 108 -21.12 4.17 -9.29
C CYS A 108 -22.50 3.98 -8.62
N VAL A 109 -22.77 4.63 -7.49
CA VAL A 109 -24.03 4.47 -6.75
C VAL A 109 -25.02 5.61 -7.06
N TYR A 110 -24.54 6.86 -7.10
CA TYR A 110 -25.39 8.04 -7.22
C TYR A 110 -25.34 8.73 -8.59
N GLY A 111 -24.43 8.32 -9.49
CA GLY A 111 -24.34 8.87 -10.84
C GLY A 111 -25.54 8.46 -11.71
N ASP A 112 -26.52 9.35 -11.85
CA ASP A 112 -27.71 9.22 -12.71
C ASP A 112 -27.43 9.45 -14.21
N GLY A 113 -26.22 9.12 -14.70
CA GLY A 113 -25.93 9.26 -16.13
C GLY A 113 -26.62 8.18 -16.95
N GLU A 114 -27.14 8.53 -18.13
CA GLU A 114 -27.56 7.57 -19.18
C GLU A 114 -26.42 6.59 -19.60
N GLU A 115 -25.21 6.84 -19.10
CA GLU A 115 -24.02 5.98 -19.16
C GLU A 115 -23.82 5.13 -17.88
N GLY A 116 -24.89 4.81 -17.15
CA GLY A 116 -24.91 4.03 -15.91
C GLY A 116 -24.45 2.58 -16.10
N HIS A 117 -23.20 2.38 -16.53
CA HIS A 117 -22.40 1.17 -16.71
C HIS A 117 -23.06 -0.10 -17.27
N GLY A 118 -24.32 -0.06 -17.71
CA GLY A 118 -25.11 -1.26 -18.00
C GLY A 118 -25.14 -2.26 -16.84
N MET A 119 -24.78 -1.82 -15.63
CA MET A 119 -24.60 -2.71 -14.48
C MET A 119 -25.88 -2.84 -13.69
N THR A 120 -26.24 -4.08 -13.39
CA THR A 120 -27.32 -4.38 -12.45
C THR A 120 -26.94 -3.93 -11.05
N PRO A 121 -27.93 -3.71 -10.15
CA PRO A 121 -27.66 -3.41 -8.75
C PRO A 121 -26.70 -4.42 -8.08
N ASP A 122 -26.84 -5.71 -8.38
CA ASP A 122 -25.98 -6.76 -7.85
C ASP A 122 -24.51 -6.62 -8.31
N GLN A 123 -24.29 -6.26 -9.57
CA GLN A 123 -22.94 -6.05 -10.11
C GLN A 123 -22.24 -4.85 -9.45
N ARG A 124 -22.99 -3.77 -9.18
CA ARG A 124 -22.46 -2.60 -8.45
C ARG A 124 -22.08 -2.98 -7.02
N LEU A 125 -22.94 -3.75 -6.35
CA LEU A 125 -22.68 -4.23 -4.99
C LEU A 125 -21.43 -5.12 -4.94
N ASP A 126 -21.25 -6.02 -5.89
CA ASP A 126 -20.09 -6.91 -5.94
C ASP A 126 -18.79 -6.15 -6.24
N GLU A 127 -18.84 -5.13 -7.10
CA GLU A 127 -17.70 -4.23 -7.33
C GLU A 127 -17.29 -3.49 -6.04
N ILE A 128 -18.27 -2.93 -5.32
CA ILE A 128 -18.02 -2.25 -4.05
C ILE A 128 -17.42 -3.20 -3.01
N LYS A 129 -17.96 -4.42 -2.88
CA LYS A 129 -17.41 -5.44 -1.96
C LYS A 129 -15.96 -5.76 -2.28
N VAL A 130 -15.62 -5.93 -3.56
CA VAL A 130 -14.26 -6.22 -3.99
C VAL A 130 -13.32 -5.06 -3.67
N THR A 131 -13.75 -3.83 -3.94
CA THR A 131 -12.96 -2.62 -3.68
C THR A 131 -12.75 -2.39 -2.19
N LEU A 132 -13.81 -2.50 -1.38
CA LEU A 132 -13.76 -2.35 0.08
C LEU A 132 -12.83 -3.39 0.72
N ASN A 133 -12.92 -4.66 0.31
CA ASN A 133 -12.06 -5.73 0.80
C ASN A 133 -10.58 -5.53 0.45
N ARG A 134 -10.25 -4.76 -0.60
CA ARG A 134 -8.86 -4.40 -0.89
C ARG A 134 -8.38 -3.23 -0.04
N PHE A 135 -9.29 -2.32 0.30
CA PHE A 135 -8.97 -1.12 1.05
C PHE A 135 -8.83 -1.36 2.56
N LEU A 136 -9.61 -2.30 3.12
CA LEU A 136 -9.61 -2.62 4.56
C LEU A 136 -8.59 -3.69 4.98
N LYS A 137 -7.85 -4.27 4.04
CA LYS A 137 -6.77 -5.22 4.34
C LYS A 137 -5.48 -4.48 4.67
#